data_AF-A0A177NCN9-F1
#
_entry.id   AF-A0A177NCN9-F1
#
_cell.length_a   1.000
_cell.length_b   1.000
_cell.length_c   1.000
_cell.angle_alpha   90.00
_cell.angle_beta   90.00
_cell.angle_gamma   90.00
#
_symmetry.space_group_name_H-M   'P 1'
#
loop_
_entity.id
_entity.type
_entity.pdbx_description
1 polymer ?
#
loop_
_entity_poly.entity_id
_entity_poly.type
_entity_poly.pdbx_seq_one_letter_code
_entity_poly.pdbx_strand_id
1 'polypeptide(L)'
;MHIQMIGSRALVAAALLASLSPPVSAATVSGGTMVVNLDRDALADAIAIDATAAPSMYLEEFFDAPAANSRTATQILEDHIVPGVAEIPAKNLTFSVNGTHVANLTGRHAKPTTIEFDPANFASTVTGVIGLSGVFRFRVDTGSEFNRILSGDYALEYDAANMDGASGRSAWSLYNHVSFRSQSYNLFNVVLDIHDGSLDLSGELGLGEGYDHLFGTRDAIVGNFSLHTSVVPVPASIWLFVSGLGGLARIGMRRRQL
;
A
#
# COMPACT_ATOMS: atom_id res chain seq x y z
N MET A 1 -4.14 28.86 -79.96
CA MET A 1 -5.43 28.37 -79.41
C MET A 1 -5.12 27.07 -78.67
N HIS A 2 -4.52 27.09 -77.48
CA HIS A 2 -5.18 27.21 -76.16
C HIS A 2 -6.38 26.24 -76.00
N ILE A 3 -6.19 25.13 -75.26
CA ILE A 3 -6.82 24.82 -73.95
C ILE A 3 -6.36 23.42 -73.45
N GLN A 4 -5.97 23.36 -72.17
CA GLN A 4 -5.62 22.19 -71.34
C GLN A 4 -6.86 21.40 -70.88
N MET A 5 -6.68 20.12 -70.49
CA MET A 5 -6.96 19.52 -69.15
C MET A 5 -6.97 17.97 -69.27
N ILE A 6 -6.02 17.22 -68.70
CA ILE A 6 -5.86 16.76 -67.31
C ILE A 6 -7.06 15.94 -66.80
N GLY A 7 -6.82 14.70 -66.36
CA GLY A 7 -7.83 13.92 -65.64
C GLY A 7 -7.45 12.49 -65.21
N SER A 8 -6.23 12.26 -64.70
CA SER A 8 -5.88 11.03 -63.98
C SER A 8 -6.64 10.95 -62.65
N ARG A 9 -7.25 9.80 -62.32
CA ARG A 9 -7.70 9.49 -60.94
C ARG A 9 -7.27 8.08 -60.56
N ALA A 10 -6.05 7.98 -60.03
CA ALA A 10 -5.65 6.88 -59.17
C ALA A 10 -6.39 7.04 -57.82
N LEU A 11 -7.16 6.03 -57.43
CA LEU A 11 -7.72 5.91 -56.09
C LEU A 11 -6.58 5.59 -55.12
N VAL A 12 -6.07 6.60 -54.42
CA VAL A 12 -5.21 6.39 -53.26
C VAL A 12 -6.11 5.97 -52.10
N ALA A 13 -6.04 4.69 -51.73
CA ALA A 13 -6.60 4.19 -50.49
C ALA A 13 -5.74 4.72 -49.32
N ALA A 14 -6.23 5.74 -48.63
CA ALA A 14 -5.64 6.18 -47.37
C ALA A 14 -5.95 5.13 -46.29
N ALA A 15 -5.04 4.18 -46.09
CA ALA A 15 -5.00 3.38 -44.88
C ALA A 15 -4.62 4.32 -43.73
N LEU A 16 -5.62 4.74 -42.96
CA LEU A 16 -5.42 5.46 -41.71
C LEU A 16 -4.69 4.51 -40.76
N LEU A 17 -3.36 4.61 -40.71
CA LEU A 17 -2.54 4.08 -39.63
C LEU A 17 -2.98 4.82 -38.37
N ALA A 18 -3.96 4.27 -37.65
CA ALA A 18 -4.15 4.61 -36.26
C ALA A 18 -2.81 4.32 -35.59
N SER A 19 -2.13 5.36 -35.13
CA SER A 19 -1.01 5.27 -34.22
C SER A 19 -1.51 4.54 -32.97
N LEU A 20 -1.36 3.23 -32.95
CA LEU A 20 -1.52 2.40 -31.77
C LEU A 20 -0.39 2.83 -30.83
N SER A 21 -0.67 3.81 -29.96
CA SER A 21 0.12 3.93 -28.74
C SER A 21 0.15 2.53 -28.11
N PRO A 22 1.32 2.01 -27.72
CA PRO A 22 1.36 0.74 -27.02
C PRO A 22 0.38 0.82 -25.84
N PRO A 23 -0.39 -0.24 -25.56
CA PRO A 23 -1.25 -0.24 -24.38
C PRO A 23 -0.37 0.10 -23.17
N VAL A 24 -0.81 1.07 -22.36
CA VAL A 24 -0.18 1.35 -21.07
C VAL A 24 -0.13 0.04 -20.30
N SER A 25 1.07 -0.49 -20.09
CA SER A 25 1.25 -1.77 -19.42
C SER A 25 1.11 -1.55 -17.92
N ALA A 26 -0.13 -1.59 -17.44
CA ALA A 26 -0.39 -1.60 -16.02
C ALA A 26 0.28 -2.83 -15.38
N ALA A 27 0.78 -2.66 -14.16
CA ALA A 27 1.43 -3.66 -13.36
C ALA A 27 0.76 -3.71 -11.97
N THR A 28 0.68 -4.90 -11.38
CA THR A 28 0.10 -5.09 -10.05
C THR A 28 1.06 -5.84 -9.15
N VAL A 29 0.92 -5.64 -7.83
CA VAL A 29 1.67 -6.42 -6.83
C VAL A 29 0.96 -7.75 -6.56
N SER A 30 1.70 -8.86 -6.65
CA SER A 30 1.17 -10.22 -6.44
C SER A 30 1.59 -10.85 -5.11
N GLY A 31 2.52 -10.24 -4.38
CA GLY A 31 3.03 -10.74 -3.10
C GLY A 31 4.29 -10.00 -2.66
N GLY A 32 4.87 -10.43 -1.53
CA GLY A 32 6.03 -9.77 -0.93
C GLY A 32 5.97 -9.72 0.59
N THR A 33 6.91 -8.99 1.17
CA THR A 33 7.00 -8.78 2.62
C THR A 33 7.51 -7.39 2.94
N MET A 34 7.01 -6.81 4.03
CA MET A 34 7.58 -5.61 4.65
C MET A 34 8.25 -6.00 5.97
N VAL A 35 9.52 -5.65 6.14
CA VAL A 35 10.24 -5.78 7.40
C VAL A 35 10.29 -4.42 8.07
N VAL A 36 9.88 -4.37 9.34
CA VAL A 36 9.90 -3.18 10.18
C VAL A 36 10.88 -3.37 11.34
N ASN A 37 11.66 -2.32 11.62
CA ASN A 37 12.45 -2.19 12.83
C ASN A 37 12.04 -0.92 13.55
N LEU A 38 11.55 -1.04 14.78
CA LEU A 38 11.30 0.12 15.63
C LEU A 38 12.56 0.44 16.44
N ASP A 39 12.80 1.73 16.61
CA ASP A 39 13.72 2.24 17.62
C ASP A 39 12.94 2.37 18.92
N ARG A 40 13.38 1.63 19.94
CA ARG A 40 12.71 1.58 21.23
C ARG A 40 12.66 2.94 21.89
N ASP A 41 13.82 3.59 21.98
CA ASP A 41 13.95 4.81 22.77
C ASP A 41 13.29 5.96 22.02
N ALA A 42 13.41 6.02 20.70
CA ALA A 42 12.68 7.02 19.91
C ALA A 42 11.15 6.81 19.96
N LEU A 43 10.66 5.56 19.99
CA LEU A 43 9.23 5.29 20.16
C LEU A 43 8.72 5.77 21.53
N ALA A 44 9.49 5.52 22.59
CA ALA A 44 9.15 6.01 23.92
C ALA A 44 9.19 7.55 23.98
N ASP A 45 10.25 8.17 23.48
CA ASP A 45 10.39 9.63 23.50
C ASP A 45 9.30 10.34 22.67
N ALA A 46 8.74 9.65 21.66
CA ALA A 46 7.70 10.20 20.81
C ALA A 46 6.31 10.25 21.47
N ILE A 47 6.09 9.55 22.60
CA ILE A 47 4.79 9.51 23.32
C ILE A 47 4.94 10.20 24.67
N ALA A 48 4.17 11.27 24.91
CA ALA A 48 4.24 12.06 26.14
C ALA A 48 3.31 11.53 27.26
N ILE A 49 3.38 10.23 27.55
CA ILE A 49 2.64 9.59 28.65
C ILE A 49 3.64 8.80 29.51
N ASP A 50 3.88 9.25 30.73
CA ASP A 50 4.91 8.66 31.61
C ASP A 50 4.36 8.60 33.05
N ALA A 51 3.47 7.65 33.30
CA ALA A 51 2.82 7.51 34.61
C ALA A 51 3.71 6.79 35.63
N THR A 52 4.70 6.02 35.18
CA THR A 52 5.60 5.23 36.03
C THR A 52 7.07 5.45 35.62
N ALA A 53 7.92 4.41 35.75
CA ALA A 53 9.31 4.44 35.27
C ALA A 53 9.51 3.55 34.03
N ALA A 54 8.40 3.01 33.50
CA ALA A 54 8.42 2.23 32.26
C ALA A 54 8.52 3.19 31.05
N PRO A 55 8.93 2.70 29.88
CA PRO A 55 8.81 3.49 28.66
C PRO A 55 7.36 3.87 28.41
N SER A 56 7.13 5.10 27.98
CA SER A 56 5.80 5.63 27.65
C SER A 56 5.03 4.74 26.67
N MET A 57 5.74 4.10 25.73
CA MET A 57 5.22 3.10 24.84
C MET A 57 6.30 2.09 24.46
N TYR A 58 5.95 0.81 24.42
CA TYR A 58 6.86 -0.25 23.98
C TYR A 58 6.11 -1.42 23.34
N LEU A 59 6.82 -2.19 22.52
CA LEU A 59 6.26 -3.38 21.87
C LEU A 59 6.13 -4.52 22.90
N GLU A 60 4.91 -4.96 23.15
CA GLU A 60 4.63 -6.13 24.01
C GLU A 60 4.54 -7.40 23.18
N GLU A 61 3.95 -7.34 21.99
CA GLU A 61 3.74 -8.53 21.17
C GLU A 61 3.71 -8.16 19.68
N PHE A 62 4.22 -9.06 18.83
CA PHE A 62 4.08 -8.96 17.39
C PHE A 62 3.48 -10.23 16.81
N PHE A 63 2.27 -10.12 16.27
CA PHE A 63 1.61 -11.20 15.58
C PHE A 63 1.96 -11.10 14.09
N ASP A 64 2.81 -11.99 13.60
CA ASP A 64 3.06 -12.13 12.16
C ASP A 64 1.78 -12.55 11.40
N ALA A 65 1.84 -12.63 10.07
CA ALA A 65 0.64 -12.93 9.28
C ALA A 65 -0.06 -14.25 9.68
N PRO A 66 0.61 -15.41 9.87
CA PRO A 66 -0.04 -16.61 10.39
C PRO A 66 -0.67 -16.45 11.79
N ALA A 67 0.04 -15.82 12.73
CA ALA A 67 -0.46 -15.63 14.09
C ALA A 67 -1.64 -14.66 14.12
N ALA A 68 -1.58 -13.59 13.32
CA ALA A 68 -2.64 -12.61 13.20
C ALA A 68 -3.85 -13.24 12.49
N ASN A 69 -3.69 -13.88 11.33
CA ASN A 69 -4.82 -14.38 10.53
C ASN A 69 -5.63 -15.50 11.21
N SER A 70 -5.09 -16.11 12.27
CA SER A 70 -5.79 -17.11 13.10
C SER A 70 -6.52 -16.51 14.31
N ARG A 71 -6.52 -15.17 14.47
CA ARG A 71 -7.07 -14.48 15.65
C ARG A 71 -8.04 -13.35 15.31
N THR A 72 -9.14 -13.27 16.06
CA THR A 72 -10.01 -12.08 16.12
C THR A 72 -9.26 -10.89 16.74
N ALA A 73 -9.79 -9.67 16.60
CA ALA A 73 -9.17 -8.50 17.24
C ALA A 73 -9.10 -8.64 18.78
N THR A 74 -10.13 -9.21 19.41
CA THR A 74 -10.13 -9.48 20.86
C THR A 74 -9.06 -10.49 21.25
N GLN A 75 -8.86 -11.55 20.47
CA GLN A 75 -7.78 -12.51 20.72
C GLN A 75 -6.41 -11.87 20.55
N ILE A 76 -6.21 -10.99 19.57
CA ILE A 76 -4.95 -10.23 19.47
C ILE A 76 -4.73 -9.34 20.69
N LEU A 77 -5.78 -8.78 21.28
CA LEU A 77 -5.68 -7.94 22.47
C LEU A 77 -5.29 -8.71 23.73
N GLU A 78 -5.72 -9.97 23.86
CA GLU A 78 -5.60 -10.75 25.10
C GLU A 78 -4.64 -11.95 25.03
N ASP A 79 -4.49 -12.60 23.87
CA ASP A 79 -3.62 -13.77 23.73
C ASP A 79 -2.15 -13.36 23.81
N HIS A 80 -1.32 -14.19 24.42
CA HIS A 80 0.13 -14.03 24.45
C HIS A 80 0.79 -15.15 23.64
N ILE A 81 1.60 -14.80 22.65
CA ILE A 81 2.42 -15.77 21.90
C ILE A 81 3.86 -15.77 22.44
N VAL A 82 4.31 -14.66 23.03
CA VAL A 82 5.48 -14.60 23.90
C VAL A 82 5.02 -14.61 25.36
N PRO A 83 5.60 -15.46 26.24
CA PRO A 83 5.21 -15.50 27.64
C PRO A 83 5.43 -14.17 28.38
N GLY A 84 4.38 -13.68 29.04
CA GLY A 84 4.43 -12.48 29.88
C GLY A 84 3.99 -11.20 29.16
N VAL A 85 4.15 -10.07 29.85
CA VAL A 85 3.70 -8.73 29.41
C VAL A 85 4.86 -7.73 29.27
N ALA A 86 6.09 -8.25 29.31
CA ALA A 86 7.29 -7.44 29.21
C ALA A 86 7.54 -7.00 27.77
N GLU A 87 8.38 -5.98 27.61
CA GLU A 87 8.87 -5.53 26.32
C GLU A 87 9.57 -6.67 25.55
N ILE A 88 9.29 -6.75 24.25
CA ILE A 88 9.97 -7.67 23.32
C ILE A 88 10.85 -6.90 22.32
N PRO A 89 11.87 -7.55 21.71
CA PRO A 89 12.67 -6.92 20.67
C PRO A 89 11.83 -6.48 19.46
N ALA A 90 11.91 -5.20 19.10
CA ALA A 90 11.18 -4.63 17.96
C ALA A 90 12.01 -4.60 16.67
N LYS A 91 12.68 -5.70 16.33
CA LYS A 91 13.55 -5.84 15.16
C LYS A 91 13.08 -6.98 14.25
N ASN A 92 13.25 -6.80 12.94
CA ASN A 92 12.91 -7.77 11.91
C ASN A 92 11.43 -8.22 11.93
N LEU A 93 10.52 -7.31 12.30
CA LEU A 93 9.09 -7.58 12.40
C LEU A 93 8.50 -7.65 10.99
N THR A 94 8.12 -8.85 10.55
CA THR A 94 7.79 -9.11 9.14
C THR A 94 6.28 -9.17 8.92
N PHE A 95 5.78 -8.24 8.11
CA PHE A 95 4.43 -8.24 7.57
C PHE A 95 4.43 -8.91 6.20
N SER A 96 3.39 -9.69 5.92
CA SER A 96 3.21 -10.31 4.59
C SER A 96 2.31 -9.45 3.72
N VAL A 97 2.68 -9.27 2.45
CA VAL A 97 1.79 -8.65 1.46
C VAL A 97 0.62 -9.58 1.19
N ASN A 98 -0.59 -9.03 1.29
CA ASN A 98 -1.83 -9.73 1.06
C ASN A 98 -2.05 -9.99 -0.43
N GLY A 99 -2.79 -11.06 -0.75
CA GLY A 99 -3.30 -11.27 -2.09
C GLY A 99 -4.46 -10.33 -2.45
N THR A 100 -5.07 -10.55 -3.60
CA THR A 100 -6.24 -9.79 -4.09
C THR A 100 -7.53 -10.04 -3.27
N HIS A 101 -7.49 -11.01 -2.35
CA HIS A 101 -8.58 -11.36 -1.47
C HIS A 101 -8.06 -11.58 -0.05
N VAL A 102 -8.84 -11.13 0.94
CA VAL A 102 -8.57 -11.34 2.37
C VAL A 102 -9.85 -11.79 3.06
N ALA A 103 -9.74 -12.82 3.90
CA ALA A 103 -10.82 -13.24 4.79
C ALA A 103 -10.56 -12.67 6.18
N ASN A 104 -11.50 -11.87 6.68
CA ASN A 104 -11.37 -11.22 7.98
C ASN A 104 -12.14 -11.97 9.06
N LEU A 105 -11.49 -12.20 10.20
CA LEU A 105 -12.14 -12.61 11.44
C LEU A 105 -12.80 -11.39 12.13
N THR A 106 -13.64 -11.64 13.12
CA THR A 106 -14.36 -10.57 13.85
C THR A 106 -13.42 -9.47 14.37
N GLY A 107 -13.75 -8.22 14.07
CA GLY A 107 -12.99 -7.03 14.47
C GLY A 107 -11.71 -6.76 13.66
N ARG A 108 -11.41 -7.60 12.67
CA ARG A 108 -10.27 -7.43 11.75
C ARG A 108 -10.76 -6.85 10.44
N HIS A 109 -9.99 -5.94 9.85
CA HIS A 109 -10.36 -5.29 8.58
C HIS A 109 -9.17 -5.20 7.61
N ALA A 110 -8.28 -6.19 7.63
CA ALA A 110 -7.16 -6.31 6.71
C ALA A 110 -7.60 -6.15 5.25
N LYS A 111 -6.75 -5.46 4.49
CA LYS A 111 -7.03 -5.06 3.11
C LYS A 111 -6.40 -6.01 2.10
N PRO A 112 -7.10 -6.33 1.00
CA PRO A 112 -6.46 -6.96 -0.14
C PRO A 112 -5.48 -5.99 -0.80
N THR A 113 -4.50 -6.53 -1.51
CA THR A 113 -3.65 -5.75 -2.40
C THR A 113 -4.38 -5.52 -3.72
N THR A 114 -4.54 -4.26 -4.07
CA THR A 114 -5.21 -3.81 -5.30
C THR A 114 -4.40 -2.77 -6.05
N ILE A 115 -3.14 -2.56 -5.67
CA ILE A 115 -2.31 -1.54 -6.30
C ILE A 115 -2.11 -1.85 -7.79
N GLU A 116 -2.28 -0.83 -8.60
CA GLU A 116 -2.06 -0.85 -10.04
C GLU A 116 -1.31 0.42 -10.44
N PHE A 117 -0.28 0.29 -11.28
CA PHE A 117 0.55 1.41 -11.74
C PHE A 117 1.22 1.11 -13.08
N ASP A 118 1.68 2.15 -13.78
CA ASP A 118 2.62 2.04 -14.91
C ASP A 118 4.06 2.15 -14.36
N PRO A 119 4.92 1.13 -14.50
CA PRO A 119 6.31 1.18 -14.05
C PRO A 119 7.10 2.37 -14.62
N ALA A 120 6.78 2.82 -15.84
CA ALA A 120 7.46 3.96 -16.47
C ALA A 120 6.96 5.32 -15.96
N ASN A 121 5.82 5.34 -15.27
CA ASN A 121 5.16 6.57 -14.84
C ASN A 121 4.38 6.39 -13.53
N PHE A 122 5.05 5.82 -12.52
CA PHE A 122 4.44 5.39 -11.26
C PHE A 122 3.61 6.50 -10.60
N ALA A 123 4.25 7.65 -10.31
CA ALA A 123 3.67 8.71 -9.49
C ALA A 123 2.36 9.31 -10.02
N SER A 124 2.12 9.24 -11.34
CA SER A 124 0.89 9.78 -11.95
C SER A 124 -0.15 8.71 -12.29
N THR A 125 0.18 7.44 -12.14
CA THR A 125 -0.68 6.30 -12.54
C THR A 125 -1.04 5.38 -11.39
N VAL A 126 -0.30 5.42 -10.29
CA VAL A 126 -0.55 4.58 -9.12
C VAL A 126 -1.94 4.81 -8.56
N THR A 127 -2.67 3.72 -8.37
CA THR A 127 -3.97 3.69 -7.70
C THR A 127 -4.08 2.43 -6.87
N GLY A 128 -5.00 2.41 -5.90
CA GLY A 128 -5.18 1.26 -5.01
C GLY A 128 -4.19 1.24 -3.84
N VAL A 129 -4.04 0.08 -3.20
CA VAL A 129 -3.26 -0.08 -1.96
C VAL A 129 -2.49 -1.39 -1.95
N ILE A 130 -1.40 -1.44 -1.19
CA ILE A 130 -0.73 -2.70 -0.82
C ILE A 130 -1.23 -3.09 0.58
N GLY A 131 -1.94 -4.21 0.67
CA GLY A 131 -2.41 -4.73 1.95
C GLY A 131 -1.30 -5.53 2.64
N LEU A 132 -1.15 -5.36 3.95
CA LEU A 132 -0.12 -6.01 4.76
C LEU A 132 -0.76 -6.70 5.96
N SER A 133 -0.53 -8.00 6.12
CA SER A 133 -0.98 -8.77 7.30
C SER A 133 0.12 -8.86 8.35
N GLY A 134 -0.28 -8.60 9.60
CA GLY A 134 0.56 -8.57 10.79
C GLY A 134 0.06 -7.50 11.75
N VAL A 135 0.29 -7.66 13.05
CA VAL A 135 -0.21 -6.72 14.07
C VAL A 135 0.80 -6.53 15.17
N PHE A 136 1.13 -5.27 15.45
CA PHE A 136 1.77 -4.85 16.68
C PHE A 136 0.73 -4.75 17.79
N ARG A 137 1.10 -5.22 18.97
CA ARG A 137 0.46 -4.84 20.22
C ARG A 137 1.48 -4.11 21.09
N PHE A 138 1.18 -2.85 21.34
CA PHE A 138 1.99 -2.00 22.20
C PHE A 138 1.37 -1.88 23.57
N ARG A 139 2.21 -1.71 24.58
CA ARG A 139 1.80 -1.17 25.88
C ARG A 139 2.06 0.32 25.92
N VAL A 140 1.21 1.03 26.64
CA VAL A 140 1.35 2.47 26.93
C VAL A 140 1.39 2.67 28.43
N ASP A 141 2.33 3.48 28.93
CA ASP A 141 2.53 3.68 30.37
C ASP A 141 1.53 4.67 30.97
N THR A 142 0.29 4.23 31.03
CA THR A 142 -0.81 4.94 31.67
C THR A 142 -0.95 4.62 33.17
N GLY A 143 -0.04 3.82 33.75
CA GLY A 143 -0.12 3.36 35.14
C GLY A 143 -1.15 2.25 35.40
N SER A 144 -1.75 1.68 34.35
CA SER A 144 -2.67 0.53 34.41
C SER A 144 -2.15 -0.62 33.53
N GLU A 145 -2.45 -1.84 33.94
CA GLU A 145 -2.01 -3.07 33.27
C GLU A 145 -2.78 -3.40 31.99
N PHE A 146 -3.86 -2.69 31.69
CA PHE A 146 -4.72 -2.96 30.52
C PHE A 146 -4.52 -2.00 29.34
N ASN A 147 -3.50 -1.15 29.39
CA ASN A 147 -3.28 -0.12 28.38
C ASN A 147 -2.54 -0.66 27.17
N ARG A 148 -3.30 -1.24 26.24
CA ARG A 148 -2.79 -1.83 25.02
C ARG A 148 -3.34 -1.13 23.79
N ILE A 149 -2.49 -1.02 22.77
CA ILE A 149 -2.86 -0.48 21.47
C ILE A 149 -2.50 -1.48 20.40
N LEU A 150 -3.45 -1.73 19.51
CA LEU A 150 -3.24 -2.55 18.33
C LEU A 150 -2.98 -1.64 17.13
N SER A 151 -1.94 -1.97 16.38
CA SER A 151 -1.63 -1.31 15.12
C SER A 151 -1.15 -2.35 14.12
N GLY A 152 -1.83 -2.47 12.99
CA GLY A 152 -1.52 -3.51 12.02
C GLY A 152 -2.57 -3.63 10.94
N ASP A 153 -2.58 -4.78 10.27
CA ASP A 153 -3.43 -5.03 9.10
C ASP A 153 -3.34 -3.89 8.09
N TYR A 154 -2.12 -3.41 7.86
CA TYR A 154 -1.90 -2.13 7.24
C TYR A 154 -2.39 -2.10 5.79
N ALA A 155 -2.87 -0.94 5.37
CA ALA A 155 -2.84 -0.54 3.97
C ALA A 155 -1.69 0.45 3.78
N LEU A 156 -0.77 0.12 2.88
CA LEU A 156 0.21 1.06 2.36
C LEU A 156 -0.41 1.81 1.19
N GLU A 157 -0.62 3.11 1.39
CA GLU A 157 -1.32 4.00 0.46
C GLU A 157 -0.37 5.09 -0.06
N TYR A 158 -0.52 5.45 -1.34
CA TYR A 158 0.21 6.55 -1.98
C TYR A 158 -0.74 7.72 -2.21
N ASP A 159 -0.33 8.91 -1.78
CA ASP A 159 -1.00 10.18 -2.06
C ASP A 159 0.05 11.29 -2.25
N ALA A 160 0.17 11.75 -3.50
CA ALA A 160 1.12 12.80 -3.87
C ALA A 160 0.88 14.13 -3.12
N ALA A 161 -0.32 14.38 -2.62
CA ALA A 161 -0.63 15.58 -1.85
C ALA A 161 0.03 15.61 -0.46
N ASN A 162 0.46 14.45 0.06
CA ASN A 162 1.10 14.32 1.37
C ASN A 162 2.62 14.53 1.35
N MET A 163 3.22 14.62 0.15
CA MET A 163 4.65 14.76 0.00
C MET A 163 5.13 16.15 0.44
N ASP A 164 6.16 16.17 1.28
CA ASP A 164 6.88 17.38 1.67
C ASP A 164 8.39 17.15 1.58
N GLY A 165 8.99 17.68 0.52
CA GLY A 165 10.42 17.53 0.25
C GLY A 165 11.32 18.26 1.26
N ALA A 166 10.80 19.21 2.05
CA ALA A 166 11.61 19.92 3.04
C ALA A 166 11.85 19.09 4.31
N SER A 167 10.83 18.34 4.75
CA SER A 167 10.92 17.43 5.89
C SER A 167 11.39 16.02 5.51
N GLY A 168 11.40 15.68 4.22
CA GLY A 168 11.66 14.33 3.74
C GLY A 168 10.42 13.43 3.78
N ARG A 169 9.23 13.98 4.09
CA ARG A 169 7.97 13.24 4.09
C ARG A 169 7.62 12.80 2.67
N SER A 170 7.43 11.50 2.49
CA SER A 170 7.03 10.94 1.20
C SER A 170 5.52 10.99 1.00
N ALA A 171 5.08 10.63 -0.20
CA ALA A 171 3.67 10.40 -0.53
C ALA A 171 3.09 9.11 0.09
N TRP A 172 3.90 8.29 0.75
CA TRP A 172 3.47 7.00 1.29
C TRP A 172 3.07 7.08 2.76
N SER A 173 2.05 6.30 3.14
CA SER A 173 1.61 6.17 4.53
C SER A 173 1.07 4.77 4.83
N LEU A 174 1.24 4.32 6.07
CA LEU A 174 0.66 3.09 6.61
C LEU A 174 -0.59 3.42 7.42
N TYR A 175 -1.72 2.87 6.97
CA TYR A 175 -3.00 2.97 7.66
C TYR A 175 -3.35 1.67 8.36
N ASN A 176 -3.49 1.73 9.69
CA ASN A 176 -4.02 0.63 10.50
C ASN A 176 -5.42 0.25 10.04
N HIS A 177 -5.74 -1.03 10.08
CA HIS A 177 -7.09 -1.54 9.94
C HIS A 177 -7.48 -2.59 10.98
N VAL A 178 -6.71 -2.75 12.06
CA VAL A 178 -7.20 -3.49 13.22
C VAL A 178 -8.25 -2.62 13.93
N SER A 179 -9.48 -3.14 14.03
CA SER A 179 -10.68 -2.47 14.57
C SER A 179 -11.18 -1.24 13.78
N PHE A 180 -10.34 -0.28 13.41
CA PHE A 180 -10.73 0.93 12.68
C PHE A 180 -9.59 1.46 11.79
N ARG A 181 -9.92 2.32 10.82
CA ARG A 181 -8.91 2.97 9.96
C ARG A 181 -8.23 4.11 10.72
N SER A 182 -6.90 4.14 10.73
CA SER A 182 -6.14 5.26 11.30
C SER A 182 -4.73 5.33 10.69
N GLN A 183 -4.20 6.53 10.46
CA GLN A 183 -2.83 6.69 9.93
C GLN A 183 -1.81 6.42 11.03
N SER A 184 -1.21 5.24 11.02
CA SER A 184 -0.22 4.87 12.03
C SER A 184 1.14 5.46 11.71
N TYR A 185 1.58 5.43 10.45
CA TYR A 185 2.89 5.96 10.08
C TYR A 185 2.85 6.78 8.79
N ASN A 186 3.53 7.93 8.83
CA ASN A 186 4.02 8.63 7.66
C ASN A 186 5.38 8.05 7.28
N LEU A 187 5.66 7.86 5.99
CA LEU A 187 6.94 7.31 5.55
C LEU A 187 7.87 8.44 5.11
N PHE A 188 9.10 8.42 5.61
CA PHE A 188 10.11 9.45 5.38
C PHE A 188 11.29 8.91 4.60
N ASN A 189 11.95 9.80 3.84
CA ASN A 189 13.18 9.53 3.10
C ASN A 189 13.07 8.25 2.26
N VAL A 190 11.91 8.08 1.61
CA VAL A 190 11.57 6.86 0.90
C VAL A 190 12.37 6.74 -0.40
N VAL A 191 13.07 5.62 -0.54
CA VAL A 191 13.66 5.17 -1.80
C VAL A 191 12.72 4.17 -2.43
N LEU A 192 12.25 4.49 -3.64
CA LEU A 192 11.45 3.60 -4.49
C LEU A 192 12.32 3.09 -5.63
N ASP A 193 12.35 1.77 -5.79
CA ASP A 193 12.97 1.11 -6.94
C ASP A 193 11.96 0.17 -7.60
N ILE A 194 11.88 0.22 -8.93
CA ILE A 194 10.98 -0.62 -9.73
C ILE A 194 11.83 -1.21 -10.85
N HIS A 195 12.17 -2.49 -10.74
CA HIS A 195 13.00 -3.19 -11.70
C HIS A 195 12.64 -4.66 -11.73
N ASP A 196 12.91 -5.36 -12.85
CA ASP A 196 12.88 -6.83 -12.94
C ASP A 196 11.66 -7.56 -12.34
N GLY A 197 10.48 -6.95 -12.40
CA GLY A 197 9.26 -7.53 -11.81
C GLY A 197 9.21 -7.43 -10.28
N SER A 198 9.88 -6.45 -9.69
CA SER A 198 9.74 -6.03 -8.30
C SER A 198 9.34 -4.56 -8.18
N LEU A 199 8.74 -4.25 -7.03
CA LEU A 199 8.62 -2.90 -6.49
C LEU A 199 9.18 -2.97 -5.07
N ASP A 200 10.20 -2.16 -4.83
CA ASP A 200 10.97 -2.11 -3.61
C ASP A 200 10.83 -0.72 -2.99
N LEU A 201 10.53 -0.67 -1.69
CA LEU A 201 10.50 0.57 -0.92
C LEU A 201 11.37 0.42 0.32
N SER A 202 12.12 1.45 0.66
CA SER A 202 12.80 1.52 1.97
C SER A 202 12.79 2.95 2.48
N GLY A 203 12.86 3.11 3.80
CA GLY A 203 12.85 4.43 4.41
C GLY A 203 12.59 4.37 5.92
N GLU A 204 12.13 5.49 6.44
CA GLU A 204 11.92 5.72 7.86
C GLU A 204 10.42 5.77 8.21
N LEU A 205 10.10 5.39 9.44
CA LEU A 205 8.75 5.41 9.99
C LEU A 205 8.59 6.62 10.91
N GLY A 206 7.78 7.59 10.51
CA GLY A 206 7.36 8.70 11.36
C GLY A 206 5.96 8.46 11.93
N LEU A 207 5.70 8.84 13.19
CA LEU A 207 4.37 8.69 13.77
C LEU A 207 3.29 9.47 12.98
N GLY A 208 2.21 8.79 12.63
CA GLY A 208 1.03 9.41 12.02
C GLY A 208 0.07 10.00 13.05
N GLU A 209 -0.99 10.65 12.56
CA GLU A 209 -2.05 11.25 13.39
C GLU A 209 -2.81 10.24 14.26
N GLY A 210 -2.71 8.95 13.95
CA GLY A 210 -3.31 7.89 14.75
C GLY A 210 -2.83 7.86 16.19
N TYR A 211 -1.67 8.45 16.49
CA TYR A 211 -1.10 8.53 17.83
C TYR A 211 -1.39 9.84 18.57
N ASP A 212 -2.13 10.80 17.98
CA ASP A 212 -2.44 12.08 18.62
C ASP A 212 -3.19 11.92 19.95
N HIS A 213 -4.07 10.91 20.04
CA HIS A 213 -4.83 10.60 21.26
C HIS A 213 -3.96 10.12 22.43
N LEU A 214 -2.69 9.79 22.16
CA LEU A 214 -1.68 9.44 23.16
C LEU A 214 -0.70 10.58 23.42
N PHE A 215 -0.99 11.79 22.96
CA PHE A 215 -0.02 12.89 22.96
C PHE A 215 1.25 12.52 22.17
N GLY A 216 1.09 11.78 21.08
CA GLY A 216 2.18 11.41 20.19
C GLY A 216 2.71 12.63 19.42
N THR A 217 4.03 12.72 19.29
CA THR A 217 4.70 13.72 18.46
C THR A 217 4.62 13.28 17.00
N ARG A 218 3.70 13.90 16.25
CA ARG A 218 3.53 13.63 14.82
C ARG A 218 4.86 13.78 14.07
N ASP A 219 5.10 12.88 13.12
CA ASP A 219 6.28 12.82 12.27
C ASP A 219 7.61 12.53 13.00
N ALA A 220 7.58 12.27 14.31
CA ALA A 220 8.75 11.77 15.03
C ALA A 220 9.18 10.41 14.45
N ILE A 221 10.45 10.30 14.07
CA ILE A 221 11.02 9.08 13.49
C ILE A 221 11.22 8.03 14.59
N VAL A 222 10.51 6.91 14.47
CA VAL A 222 10.48 5.82 15.46
C VAL A 222 11.00 4.50 14.92
N GLY A 223 11.58 4.50 13.71
CA GLY A 223 12.09 3.27 13.11
C GLY A 223 12.33 3.37 11.62
N ASN A 224 12.55 2.22 11.00
CA ASN A 224 12.71 2.06 9.56
C ASN A 224 11.94 0.85 9.03
N PHE A 225 11.76 0.84 7.71
CA PHE A 225 11.11 -0.25 7.00
C PHE A 225 11.85 -0.58 5.70
N SER A 226 11.65 -1.81 5.25
CA SER A 226 11.96 -2.25 3.89
C SER A 226 10.82 -3.14 3.38
N LEU A 227 10.30 -2.83 2.20
CA LEU A 227 9.28 -3.60 1.50
C LEU A 227 9.91 -4.16 0.23
N HIS A 228 9.78 -5.47 0.05
CA HIS A 228 10.10 -6.15 -1.20
C HIS A 228 8.85 -6.82 -1.73
N THR A 229 8.48 -6.52 -2.99
CA THR A 229 7.29 -7.08 -3.62
C THR A 229 7.59 -7.73 -4.97
N SER A 230 6.74 -8.68 -5.36
CA SER A 230 6.69 -9.19 -6.72
C SER A 230 5.61 -8.46 -7.50
N VAL A 231 5.94 -8.04 -8.72
CA VAL A 231 5.11 -7.29 -9.63
C VAL A 231 4.87 -8.09 -10.90
N VAL A 232 3.62 -8.17 -11.33
CA VAL A 232 3.21 -8.85 -12.56
C VAL A 232 2.53 -7.87 -13.52
N PRO A 233 2.85 -7.90 -14.83
CA PRO A 233 2.10 -7.16 -15.82
C PRO A 233 0.64 -7.60 -15.86
N VAL A 234 -0.28 -6.65 -15.95
CA VAL A 234 -1.70 -6.94 -16.20
C VAL A 234 -1.83 -7.48 -17.63
N PRO A 235 -2.43 -8.67 -17.84
CA PRO A 235 -2.56 -9.23 -19.17
C PRO A 235 -3.31 -8.29 -20.12
N ALA A 236 -2.68 -7.90 -21.23
CA ALA A 236 -3.28 -7.05 -22.27
C ALA A 236 -4.56 -7.67 -22.90
N SER A 237 -4.83 -8.95 -22.65
CA SER A 237 -6.01 -9.66 -23.12
C SER A 237 -7.33 -9.07 -22.59
N ILE A 238 -7.37 -8.51 -21.38
CA ILE A 238 -8.58 -7.87 -20.84
C ILE A 238 -9.03 -6.72 -21.76
N TRP A 239 -8.09 -5.90 -22.23
CA TRP A 239 -8.35 -4.81 -23.17
C TRP A 239 -8.72 -5.31 -24.58
N LEU A 240 -8.14 -6.42 -25.03
CA LEU A 240 -8.50 -7.06 -26.31
C LEU A 240 -9.94 -7.60 -26.28
N PHE A 241 -10.42 -8.13 -25.15
CA PHE A 241 -11.80 -8.60 -25.03
C PHE A 241 -12.81 -7.43 -24.99
N VAL A 242 -12.52 -6.36 -24.25
CA VAL A 242 -13.39 -5.17 -24.21
C VAL A 242 -13.46 -4.48 -25.58
N SER A 243 -12.31 -4.30 -26.25
CA SER A 243 -12.25 -3.69 -27.58
C SER A 243 -12.89 -4.56 -28.66
N GLY A 244 -12.71 -5.88 -28.60
CA GLY A 244 -13.33 -6.85 -29.51
C GLY A 244 -14.87 -6.85 -29.42
N LEU A 245 -15.44 -6.83 -28.20
CA LEU A 245 -16.89 -6.77 -28.02
C LEU A 245 -17.49 -5.45 -28.49
N GLY A 246 -16.81 -4.32 -28.24
CA GLY A 246 -17.22 -3.01 -28.76
C GLY A 246 -17.21 -2.94 -30.29
N GLY A 247 -16.22 -3.57 -30.93
CA GLY A 247 -16.14 -3.69 -32.40
C GLY A 247 -17.30 -4.50 -32.98
N LEU A 248 -17.65 -5.63 -32.38
CA LEU A 248 -18.75 -6.49 -32.82
C LEU A 248 -20.12 -5.80 -32.66
N ALA A 249 -20.34 -5.06 -31.57
CA ALA A 249 -21.58 -4.31 -31.36
C ALA A 249 -21.77 -3.21 -32.43
N ARG A 250 -20.71 -2.51 -32.82
CA ARG A 250 -20.76 -1.46 -33.86
C ARG A 250 -21.05 -2.03 -35.26
N ILE A 251 -20.53 -3.22 -35.56
CA ILE A 251 -20.81 -3.93 -36.82
C ILE A 251 -22.26 -4.44 -36.85
N GLY A 252 -22.77 -4.93 -35.71
CA GLY A 252 -24.17 -5.37 -35.57
C GLY A 252 -25.18 -4.23 -35.75
N MET A 253 -24.87 -3.03 -35.24
CA MET A 253 -25.73 -1.85 -35.39
C MET A 253 -25.77 -1.29 -36.82
N ARG A 254 -24.66 -1.39 -37.58
CA ARG A 254 -24.64 -0.97 -38.99
C ARG A 254 -25.48 -1.84 -39.92
N ARG A 255 -25.79 -3.09 -39.54
CA ARG A 255 -26.65 -3.99 -40.33
C ARG A 255 -28.15 -3.80 -40.13
N ARG A 256 -28.58 -2.93 -39.20
CA ARG A 256 -30.01 -2.62 -38.97
C ARG A 256 -30.53 -1.41 -39.74
N GLN A 257 -29.73 -0.80 -40.62
CA GLN A 257 -30.10 0.37 -41.43
C GLN A 257 -30.12 0.11 -42.94
N LEU A 258 -30.28 -1.15 -43.37
CA LEU A 258 -30.56 -1.52 -44.76
C LEU A 258 -31.87 -2.29 -44.83
#